data_AF-A0A0R3PPC7-F1
#
_entry.id   AF-A0A0R3PPC7-F1
#
_cell.length_a   1.000
_cell.length_b   1.000
_cell.length_c   1.000
_cell.angle_alpha   90.00
_cell.angle_beta   90.00
_cell.angle_gamma   90.00
#
_symmetry.space_group_name_H-M   'P 1'
#
loop_
_entity.id
_entity.type
_entity.pdbx_description
1 polymer ?
#
loop_
_entity_poly.entity_id
_entity_poly.type
_entity_poly.pdbx_seq_one_letter_code
_entity_poly.pdbx_strand_id
1 'polypeptide(L)'
;MDKFARQALAEGITSREDIVVTMDSEIFRTLNQHYNRNNHVQPPESLVNVVQESLREFFDAIRLGKDAEPSWKKQIYKVRLMNDVVVRQLVLVNFIHAGGAR
;
A
#
# COMPACT_ATOMS: atom_id res chain seq x y z
N MET A 1 5.44 -3.63 -0.62
CA MET A 1 5.79 -2.39 0.09
C MET A 1 7.24 -2.43 0.55
N ASP A 2 7.61 -3.24 1.55
CA ASP A 2 8.98 -3.33 2.11
C ASP A 2 10.11 -3.40 1.06
N LYS A 3 10.07 -4.41 0.17
CA LYS A 3 11.04 -4.59 -0.92
C LYS A 3 11.22 -3.31 -1.75
N PHE A 4 10.11 -2.73 -2.20
CA PHE A 4 10.12 -1.54 -3.06
C PHE A 4 10.60 -0.28 -2.32
N ALA A 5 10.29 -0.15 -1.03
CA ALA A 5 10.76 0.97 -0.22
C ALA A 5 12.28 0.90 0.01
N ARG A 6 12.83 -0.30 0.27
CA ARG A 6 14.29 -0.51 0.37
C ARG A 6 14.99 -0.28 -0.97
N GLN A 7 14.35 -0.69 -2.07
CA GLN A 7 14.88 -0.45 -3.40
C GLN A 7 14.95 1.05 -3.71
N ALA A 8 13.88 1.81 -3.44
CA ALA A 8 13.86 3.26 -3.60
C ALA A 8 15.01 3.95 -2.82
N LEU A 9 15.26 3.53 -1.57
CA LEU A 9 16.40 4.02 -0.80
C LEU A 9 17.75 3.66 -1.43
N ALA A 10 17.90 2.43 -1.93
CA ALA A 10 19.12 1.98 -2.61
C ALA A 10 19.36 2.69 -3.95
N GLU A 11 18.30 3.13 -4.62
CA GLU A 11 18.35 3.95 -5.84
C GLU A 11 18.68 5.43 -5.55
N GLY A 12 18.87 5.80 -4.27
CA GLY A 12 19.26 7.14 -3.87
C GLY A 12 18.10 8.12 -3.72
N ILE A 13 16.85 7.65 -3.72
CA ILE A 13 15.70 8.49 -3.42
C ILE A 13 15.83 8.99 -1.97
N THR A 14 15.77 10.31 -1.80
CA THR A 14 15.89 10.96 -0.48
C THR A 14 14.56 11.44 0.05
N SER A 15 13.57 11.75 -0.79
CA SER A 15 12.29 12.32 -0.37
C SER A 15 11.13 11.38 -0.70
N ARG A 16 10.15 11.30 0.22
CA ARG A 16 8.93 10.49 -0.02
C ARG A 16 8.13 11.01 -1.22
N GLU A 17 8.25 12.30 -1.52
CA GLU A 17 7.52 12.98 -2.59
C GLU A 17 7.92 12.44 -3.97
N ASP A 18 9.19 12.04 -4.12
CA ASP A 18 9.75 11.43 -5.34
C ASP A 18 9.23 10.00 -5.57
N ILE A 19 8.60 9.39 -4.55
CA ILE A 19 7.93 8.10 -4.72
C ILE A 19 6.59 8.34 -5.38
N VAL A 20 6.53 8.04 -6.68
CA VAL A 20 5.33 8.10 -7.49
C VAL A 20 4.93 6.69 -7.90
N VAL A 21 3.67 6.33 -7.65
CA VAL A 21 3.10 5.07 -8.13
C VAL A 21 2.04 5.40 -9.18
N THR A 22 2.06 4.68 -10.28
CA THR A 22 1.05 4.73 -11.34
C THR A 22 0.49 3.33 -11.57
N MET A 23 -0.54 3.20 -12.41
CA MET A 23 -1.05 1.88 -12.79
C MET A 23 0.00 1.02 -13.53
N ASP A 24 1.00 1.64 -14.16
CA ASP A 24 2.06 0.92 -14.86
C ASP A 24 3.22 0.53 -13.93
N SER A 25 3.34 1.15 -12.75
CA SER A 25 4.41 0.85 -11.79
C SER A 25 4.45 -0.63 -11.42
N GLU A 26 5.66 -1.19 -11.35
CA GLU A 26 5.89 -2.62 -11.05
C GLU A 26 5.21 -3.06 -9.74
N ILE A 27 5.23 -2.20 -8.72
CA ILE A 27 4.57 -2.47 -7.45
C ILE A 27 3.05 -2.65 -7.61
N PHE A 28 2.42 -1.82 -8.44
CA PHE A 28 0.99 -1.89 -8.68
C PHE A 28 0.65 -3.14 -9.48
N ARG A 29 1.43 -3.46 -10.53
CA ARG A 29 1.25 -4.67 -11.34
C ARG A 29 1.39 -5.94 -10.51
N THR A 30 2.41 -5.99 -9.65
CA THR A 30 2.65 -7.11 -8.72
C THR A 30 1.47 -7.29 -7.76
N LEU A 31 0.95 -6.20 -7.18
CA LEU A 31 -0.20 -6.24 -6.29
C LEU A 31 -1.47 -6.65 -7.04
N ASN A 32 -1.71 -6.12 -8.24
CA ASN A 32 -2.85 -6.49 -9.06
C ASN A 32 -2.80 -7.97 -9.42
N GLN A 33 -1.67 -8.52 -9.86
CA GLN A 33 -1.55 -9.97 -10.13
C GLN A 33 -1.78 -10.84 -8.89
N HIS A 34 -1.41 -10.36 -7.70
CA HIS A 34 -1.59 -11.09 -6.45
C HIS A 34 -3.05 -11.14 -6.01
N TYR A 35 -3.77 -10.01 -6.06
CA TYR A 35 -5.14 -9.89 -5.55
C TYR A 35 -6.22 -10.07 -6.62
N ASN A 36 -5.89 -9.84 -7.89
CA ASN A 36 -6.79 -9.87 -9.04
C ASN A 36 -6.31 -10.92 -10.07
N ARG A 37 -6.13 -12.16 -9.59
CA ARG A 37 -5.49 -13.26 -10.34
C ARG A 37 -6.16 -13.60 -11.68
N ASN A 38 -7.46 -13.35 -11.80
CA ASN A 38 -8.25 -13.57 -13.03
C ASN A 38 -8.53 -12.26 -13.79
N ASN A 39 -8.02 -11.12 -13.32
CA ASN A 39 -8.22 -9.79 -13.89
C ASN A 39 -9.70 -9.42 -14.12
N HIS A 40 -10.63 -10.04 -13.38
CA HIS A 40 -12.07 -9.87 -13.55
C HIS A 40 -12.57 -8.48 -13.13
N VAL A 41 -11.77 -7.75 -12.34
CA VAL A 41 -12.13 -6.43 -11.83
C VAL A 41 -11.09 -5.43 -12.34
N GLN A 42 -11.54 -4.31 -12.93
CA GLN A 42 -10.61 -3.22 -13.21
C GLN A 42 -10.21 -2.55 -11.88
N PRO A 43 -8.91 -2.44 -11.57
CA PRO A 43 -8.49 -1.82 -10.33
C PRO A 43 -8.83 -0.32 -10.38
N PRO A 44 -9.49 0.23 -9.35
CA PRO A 44 -9.85 1.64 -9.33
C PRO A 44 -8.58 2.50 -9.26
N GLU A 45 -8.60 3.66 -9.93
CA GLU A 45 -7.47 4.61 -9.90
C GLU A 45 -7.12 5.05 -8.48
N SER A 46 -8.11 5.14 -7.58
CA SER A 46 -7.90 5.43 -6.16
C SER A 46 -6.98 4.41 -5.46
N LEU A 47 -6.88 3.16 -5.95
CA LEU A 47 -5.95 2.16 -5.41
C LEU A 47 -4.50 2.58 -5.62
N VAL A 48 -4.19 3.29 -6.70
CA VAL A 48 -2.85 3.81 -6.98
C VAL A 48 -2.41 4.74 -5.86
N ASN A 49 -3.27 5.70 -5.47
CA ASN A 49 -3.00 6.64 -4.38
C ASN A 49 -2.76 5.90 -3.06
N VAL A 50 -3.60 4.90 -2.77
CA VAL A 50 -3.48 4.06 -1.58
C VAL A 50 -2.14 3.31 -1.55
N VAL A 51 -1.72 2.76 -2.69
CA VAL A 51 -0.43 2.05 -2.82
C VAL A 51 0.74 3.02 -2.69
N GLN A 52 0.65 4.19 -3.31
CA GLN A 52 1.66 5.26 -3.21
C GLN A 52 1.89 5.69 -1.77
N GLU A 53 0.83 6.10 -1.07
CA GLU A 53 0.96 6.57 0.31
C GLU A 53 1.47 5.46 1.24
N SER A 54 1.05 4.22 1.01
CA SER A 54 1.63 3.08 1.75
C SER A 54 3.12 2.94 1.53
N LEU A 55 3.55 3.04 0.27
CA LEU A 55 4.95 2.88 -0.08
C LEU A 55 5.78 4.01 0.56
N ARG A 56 5.26 5.22 0.56
CA ARG A 56 5.85 6.40 1.22
C ARG A 56 5.99 6.21 2.73
N GLU A 57 4.97 5.69 3.41
CA GLU A 57 5.04 5.39 4.85
C GLU A 57 6.09 4.31 5.15
N PHE A 58 6.16 3.26 4.32
CA PHE A 58 7.20 2.24 4.45
C PHE A 58 8.59 2.82 4.22
N PHE A 59 8.75 3.68 3.22
CA PHE A 59 10.00 4.38 2.93
C PHE A 59 10.43 5.26 4.10
N ASP A 60 9.54 6.08 4.64
CA ASP A 60 9.84 6.92 5.80
C ASP A 60 10.22 6.09 7.04
N ALA A 61 9.48 5.01 7.30
CA ALA A 61 9.79 4.15 8.43
C ALA A 61 11.20 3.53 8.32
N ILE A 62 11.58 3.05 7.14
CA ILE A 62 12.92 2.46 6.92
C ILE A 62 13.99 3.55 6.92
N ARG A 63 13.75 4.69 6.26
CA ARG A 63 14.68 5.84 6.21
C ARG A 63 14.99 6.38 7.60
N LEU A 64 14.00 6.39 8.49
CA LEU A 64 14.13 6.85 9.88
C LEU A 64 14.56 5.74 10.85
N GLY A 65 14.83 4.52 10.38
CA GLY A 65 15.22 3.38 11.21
C GLY A 65 14.14 2.82 12.13
N LYS A 66 12.87 3.18 11.89
CA LYS A 66 11.71 2.66 12.63
C LYS A 66 11.40 1.19 12.29
N ASP A 67 11.99 0.65 11.23
CA ASP A 67 11.82 -0.76 10.84
C ASP A 67 12.48 -1.76 11.80
N ALA A 68 13.29 -1.27 12.75
CA ALA A 68 13.83 -2.06 13.85
C ALA A 68 12.77 -2.49 14.89
N GLU A 69 11.65 -1.77 15.00
CA GLU A 69 10.59 -2.11 15.94
C GLU A 69 9.77 -3.29 15.44
N PRO A 70 9.54 -4.38 16.19
CA PRO A 70 8.86 -5.58 15.69
C PRO A 70 7.42 -5.34 15.17
N SER A 71 6.79 -4.22 15.54
CA SER A 71 5.42 -3.88 15.16
C SER A 71 5.29 -2.74 14.14
N TRP A 72 6.39 -2.27 13.56
CA TRP A 72 6.41 -1.10 12.66
C TRP A 72 5.42 -1.23 11.48
N LYS A 73 5.37 -2.43 10.88
CA LYS A 73 4.42 -2.72 9.78
C LYS A 73 2.98 -2.65 10.24
N LYS A 74 2.67 -3.17 11.44
CA LYS A 74 1.31 -3.10 12.02
C LYS A 74 0.88 -1.65 12.25
N GLN A 75 1.79 -0.78 12.67
CA GLN A 75 1.49 0.64 12.85
C GLN A 75 1.14 1.32 11.51
N ILE A 76 1.90 1.04 10.45
CA ILE A 76 1.62 1.58 9.11
C ILE A 76 0.24 1.12 8.61
N TYR A 77 -0.09 -0.17 8.73
CA TYR A 77 -1.40 -0.67 8.31
C TYR A 77 -2.55 -0.07 9.13
N LYS A 78 -2.35 0.13 10.43
CA LYS A 78 -3.35 0.74 11.31
C LYS A 78 -3.61 2.21 10.93
N VAL A 79 -2.54 2.98 10.70
CA VAL A 79 -2.63 4.39 10.27
C VAL A 79 -3.33 4.48 8.92
N ARG A 80 -2.98 3.63 7.96
CA ARG A 80 -3.57 3.66 6.61
C ARG A 80 -5.05 3.22 6.59
N LEU A 81 -5.44 2.30 7.47
CA LEU A 81 -6.86 1.93 7.69
C LEU A 81 -7.66 3.03 8.40
N MET A 82 -7.01 3.83 9.25
CA MET A 82 -7.66 4.95 9.93
C MET A 82 -7.82 6.19 9.05
N ASN A 83 -6.80 6.50 8.22
CA ASN A 83 -6.72 7.76 7.49
C ASN A 83 -7.43 7.71 6.13
N ASP A 84 -7.53 6.53 5.51
CA ASP A 84 -7.99 6.43 4.13
C ASP A 84 -9.45 5.94 4.05
N VAL A 85 -10.35 6.86 3.68
CA VAL A 85 -11.79 6.59 3.48
C VAL A 85 -12.01 5.56 2.39
N VAL A 86 -11.17 5.49 1.36
CA VAL A 86 -11.28 4.51 0.27
C VAL A 86 -10.90 3.12 0.76
N VAL A 87 -9.85 3.00 1.57
CA VAL A 87 -9.50 1.73 2.22
C VAL A 87 -10.60 1.28 3.16
N ARG A 88 -11.19 2.20 3.93
CA ARG A 88 -12.36 1.91 4.78
C ARG A 88 -13.57 1.48 3.95
N GLN A 89 -13.86 2.16 2.85
CA GLN A 89 -14.94 1.82 1.93
C GLN A 89 -14.69 0.47 1.28
N LEU A 90 -13.46 0.16 0.85
CA LEU A 90 -13.09 -1.12 0.25
C LEU A 90 -13.17 -2.26 1.27
N VAL A 91 -12.75 -2.04 2.51
CA VAL A 91 -12.90 -3.00 3.61
C VAL A 91 -14.38 -3.19 3.94
N LEU A 92 -15.18 -2.12 4.03
CA LEU A 92 -16.62 -2.20 4.23
C LEU A 92 -17.32 -2.90 3.07
N VAL A 93 -16.98 -2.57 1.82
CA VAL A 93 -17.53 -3.19 0.62
C VAL A 93 -17.16 -4.68 0.61
N ASN A 94 -15.92 -5.05 0.90
CA ASN A 94 -15.54 -6.46 1.01
C ASN A 94 -16.18 -7.14 2.22
N PHE A 95 -16.42 -6.45 3.33
CA PHE A 95 -17.10 -7.00 4.51
C PHE A 95 -18.60 -7.23 4.26
N ILE A 96 -19.24 -6.32 3.52
CA ILE A 96 -20.64 -6.42 3.10
C ILE A 96 -20.80 -7.51 2.02
N HIS A 97 -19.87 -7.61 1.06
CA HIS A 97 -19.92 -8.61 -0.02
C HIS A 97 -19.42 -10.00 0.40
N ALA A 98 -18.51 -10.12 1.37
CA ALA A 98 -18.07 -11.41 1.94
C ALA A 98 -19.09 -12.02 2.90
N GLY A 99 -20.23 -11.38 3.09
CA GLY A 99 -21.26 -11.79 4.02
C GLY A 99 -20.90 -11.36 5.44
N GLY A 100 -21.84 -10.63 6.05
CA GLY A 100 -21.99 -10.69 7.49
C GLY A 100 -22.20 -12.15 7.91
N ALA A 101 -21.10 -12.84 8.17
CA ALA A 101 -21.11 -14.15 8.80
C ALA A 101 -20.86 -13.92 10.29
N ARG A 102 -21.99 -13.71 10.99
CA ARG A 102 -22.30 -14.04 12.39
C ARG A 102 -21.29 -13.65 13.48
#